data_AF-A0A497QBE6-F1
#
_entry.id   AF-A0A497QBE6-F1
#
_cell.length_a   1.000
_cell.length_b   1.000
_cell.length_c   1.000
_cell.angle_alpha   90.00
_cell.angle_beta   90.00
_cell.angle_gamma   90.00
#
_symmetry.space_group_name_H-M   'P 1'
#
loop_
_entity.id
_entity.type
_entity.pdbx_description
1 polymer ?
#
loop_
_entity_poly.entity_id
_entity_poly.type
_entity_poly.pdbx_seq_one_letter_code
_entity_poly.pdbx_strand_id
1 'polypeptide(L)'
;MSSDSWSEAKRWFLRASDELDDAKKLMTMRRYCLALYLSQQSAEKALKAFLYHRGVGPLLTYSVSNLVATASDLDRNFERISPAGRLDDYYIPTRYPNGLP
;
A
#
# COMPACT_ATOMS: atom_id res chain seq x y z
N MET A 1 -14.51 -16.82 12.88
CA MET A 1 -13.76 -15.99 11.91
C MET A 1 -13.59 -16.83 10.66
N SER A 2 -14.31 -16.50 9.58
CA SER A 2 -14.43 -17.36 8.40
C SER A 2 -13.07 -17.51 7.69
N SER A 3 -12.78 -18.73 7.23
CA SER A 3 -11.61 -19.09 6.41
C SER A 3 -11.31 -18.14 5.26
N ASP A 4 -12.34 -17.42 4.80
CA ASP A 4 -12.31 -16.56 3.63
C ASP A 4 -11.54 -15.25 3.87
N SER A 5 -11.61 -14.65 5.06
CA SER A 5 -10.92 -13.37 5.32
C SER A 5 -9.41 -13.55 5.39
N TRP A 6 -8.94 -14.68 5.92
CA TRP A 6 -7.52 -15.00 5.98
C TRP A 6 -6.95 -15.33 4.60
N SER A 7 -7.69 -16.09 3.79
CA SER A 7 -7.31 -16.39 2.42
C SER A 7 -7.19 -15.12 1.57
N GLU A 8 -8.17 -14.21 1.69
CA GLU A 8 -8.15 -12.95 0.97
C GLU A 8 -7.00 -12.05 1.46
N ALA A 9 -6.85 -11.86 2.77
CA ALA A 9 -5.72 -11.12 3.33
C ALA A 9 -4.36 -11.65 2.82
N LYS A 10 -4.19 -12.97 2.75
CA LYS A 10 -2.98 -13.59 2.20
C LYS A 10 -2.78 -13.26 0.72
N ARG A 11 -3.83 -13.30 -0.10
CA ARG A 11 -3.74 -12.92 -1.53
C ARG A 11 -3.30 -11.48 -1.71
N TRP A 12 -3.85 -10.56 -0.92
CA TRP A 12 -3.47 -9.15 -0.95
C TRP A 12 -2.02 -8.94 -0.51
N PHE A 13 -1.58 -9.62 0.55
CA PHE A 13 -0.22 -9.51 1.04
C PHE A 13 0.84 -10.09 0.08
N LEU A 14 0.53 -11.21 -0.59
CA LEU A 14 1.40 -11.76 -1.62
C LEU A 14 1.58 -10.78 -2.78
N ARG A 15 0.48 -10.16 -3.25
CA ARG A 15 0.56 -9.12 -4.28
C ARG A 15 1.37 -7.90 -3.84
N ALA A 16 1.21 -7.45 -2.60
CA ALA A 16 2.01 -6.37 -2.05
C ALA A 16 3.51 -6.69 -2.07
N SER A 17 3.86 -7.95 -1.77
CA SER A 17 5.24 -8.42 -1.74
C SER A 17 5.85 -8.46 -3.14
N ASP A 18 5.11 -8.97 -4.14
CA ASP A 18 5.53 -8.98 -5.55
C ASP A 18 5.80 -7.55 -6.06
N GLU A 19 4.88 -6.61 -5.78
CA GLU A 19 5.02 -5.22 -6.21
C GLU A 19 6.22 -4.50 -5.56
N LEU A 20 6.55 -4.83 -4.31
CA LEU A 20 7.75 -4.30 -3.66
C LEU A 20 9.04 -4.82 -4.31
N ASP A 21 9.06 -6.11 -4.67
CA ASP A 21 10.21 -6.71 -5.36
C ASP A 21 10.42 -6.06 -6.73
N ASP A 22 9.34 -5.85 -7.48
CA ASP A 22 9.39 -5.16 -8.77
C ASP A 22 9.79 -3.68 -8.62
N ALA A 23 9.30 -2.98 -7.59
CA ALA A 23 9.74 -1.62 -7.29
C ALA A 23 11.26 -1.54 -7.08
N LYS A 24 11.84 -2.50 -6.34
CA LYS A 24 13.28 -2.58 -6.09
C LYS A 24 14.06 -2.82 -7.39
N LYS A 25 13.60 -3.72 -8.27
CA LYS A 25 14.22 -3.94 -9.59
C LYS A 25 14.16 -2.69 -10.46
N LEU A 26 13.04 -1.98 -10.47
CA LEU A 26 12.88 -0.76 -11.26
C LEU A 26 13.80 0.37 -10.79
N MET A 27 14.09 0.44 -9.49
CA MET A 27 15.09 1.37 -8.96
C MET A 27 16.48 1.11 -9.55
N THR A 28 16.91 -0.15 -9.69
CA THR A 28 18.21 -0.47 -10.30
C THR A 28 18.25 -0.13 -11.79
N MET A 29 17.10 -0.23 -12.46
CA MET A 29 16.91 0.17 -13.86
C MET A 29 16.69 1.67 -14.06
N ARG A 30 16.79 2.50 -13.00
CA ARG A 30 16.55 3.95 -13.02
C ARG A 30 15.14 4.34 -13.50
N ARG A 31 14.16 3.46 -13.32
CA ARG A 31 12.74 3.69 -13.64
C ARG A 31 11.99 4.23 -12.42
N TYR A 32 12.41 5.38 -11.93
CA TYR A 32 12.00 5.91 -10.61
C TYR A 32 10.50 6.17 -10.47
N CYS A 33 9.84 6.74 -11.49
CA CYS A 33 8.40 7.01 -11.41
C CYS A 33 7.60 5.71 -11.24
N LEU A 34 7.97 4.66 -11.98
CA LEU A 34 7.28 3.37 -11.89
C LEU A 34 7.62 2.65 -10.57
N ALA A 35 8.86 2.75 -10.10
CA ALA A 35 9.25 2.22 -8.79
C ALA A 35 8.45 2.86 -7.65
N LEU A 36 8.24 4.18 -7.72
CA LEU A 36 7.48 4.92 -6.73
C LEU A 36 5.98 4.58 -6.77
N TYR A 37 5.42 4.45 -7.96
CA TYR A 37 4.05 3.95 -8.14
C TYR A 37 3.86 2.56 -7.52
N LEU A 38 4.76 1.61 -7.80
CA LEU A 38 4.67 0.26 -7.22
C LEU A 38 4.91 0.26 -5.71
N SER A 39 5.74 1.18 -5.19
CA SER A 39 5.92 1.32 -3.74
C SER A 39 4.64 1.78 -3.04
N GLN A 40 3.90 2.72 -3.63
CA GLN A 40 2.60 3.16 -3.12
C GLN A 40 1.57 2.01 -3.18
N GLN A 41 1.48 1.32 -4.31
CA GLN A 41 0.56 0.19 -4.52
C GLN A 41 0.84 -0.97 -3.56
N SER A 42 2.13 -1.26 -3.30
CA SER A 42 2.56 -2.27 -2.33
C SER A 42 2.12 -1.91 -0.91
N ALA A 43 2.37 -0.67 -0.48
CA ALA A 43 1.96 -0.18 0.84
C ALA A 43 0.43 -0.25 1.01
N GLU A 44 -0.34 0.19 0.02
CA GLU A 44 -1.81 0.11 0.02
C GLU A 44 -2.29 -1.33 0.22
N LYS A 45 -1.78 -2.28 -0.55
CA LYS A 45 -2.21 -3.68 -0.48
C LYS A 45 -1.79 -4.37 0.81
N ALA A 46 -0.60 -4.07 1.33
CA ALA A 46 -0.13 -4.61 2.60
C ALA A 46 -1.02 -4.16 3.77
N LEU A 47 -1.42 -2.88 3.80
CA LEU A 47 -2.32 -2.35 4.82
C LEU A 47 -3.73 -2.93 4.68
N LYS A 48 -4.26 -3.01 3.45
CA LYS A 48 -5.55 -3.67 3.19
C LYS A 48 -5.55 -5.14 3.60
N ALA A 49 -4.45 -5.87 3.38
CA ALA A 49 -4.30 -7.25 3.83
C ALA A 49 -4.44 -7.36 5.36
N PHE A 50 -3.75 -6.51 6.13
CA PHE A 50 -3.88 -6.46 7.58
C PHE A 50 -5.32 -6.15 8.01
N LEU A 51 -5.94 -5.14 7.40
CA LEU A 51 -7.30 -4.71 7.75
C LEU A 51 -8.35 -5.79 7.42
N TYR A 52 -8.25 -6.46 6.28
CA TYR A 52 -9.10 -7.62 5.95
C TYR A 52 -8.92 -8.76 6.93
N HIS A 53 -7.68 -9.03 7.36
CA HIS A 53 -7.42 -10.03 8.39
C HIS A 53 -8.09 -9.67 9.72
N ARG A 54 -8.16 -8.37 10.06
CA ARG A 54 -8.89 -7.85 11.23
C ARG A 54 -10.40 -7.73 11.03
N GLY A 55 -10.93 -8.12 9.86
CA GLY A 55 -12.37 -8.03 9.55
C GLY A 55 -12.85 -6.63 9.16
N VAL A 56 -11.93 -5.71 8.86
CA VAL A 56 -12.25 -4.37 8.36
C VAL A 56 -12.31 -4.39 6.84
N GLY A 57 -13.50 -4.14 6.28
CA GLY A 57 -13.71 -4.06 4.84
C GLY A 57 -15.19 -4.07 4.42
N PRO A 58 -15.47 -3.80 3.15
CA PRO A 58 -14.54 -3.45 2.07
C PRO A 58 -13.93 -2.04 2.24
N LEU A 59 -12.67 -1.88 1.83
CA LEU A 59 -11.95 -0.60 1.91
C LEU A 59 -11.85 0.05 0.52
N LEU A 60 -12.53 1.19 0.35
CA LEU A 60 -12.59 1.92 -0.92
C LEU A 60 -11.49 2.98 -1.08
N THR A 61 -10.71 3.25 -0.03
CA THR A 61 -9.61 4.22 -0.09
C THR A 61 -8.38 3.63 -0.79
N TYR A 62 -7.67 4.49 -1.51
CA TYR A 62 -6.33 4.23 -2.07
C TYR A 62 -5.23 4.97 -1.30
N SER A 63 -5.60 5.84 -0.36
CA SER A 63 -4.66 6.63 0.41
C SER A 63 -3.97 5.76 1.47
N VAL A 64 -2.64 5.72 1.42
CA VAL A 64 -1.78 5.04 2.39
C VAL A 64 -1.92 5.72 3.75
N SER A 65 -1.96 7.06 3.79
CA SER A 65 -2.13 7.80 5.05
C SER A 65 -3.42 7.44 5.79
N ASN A 66 -4.55 7.37 5.07
CA ASN A 66 -5.83 6.92 5.64
C ASN A 66 -5.77 5.47 6.12
N LEU A 67 -5.14 4.58 5.35
CA LEU A 67 -5.02 3.16 5.72
C LEU A 67 -4.12 2.97 6.95
N VAL A 68 -3.03 3.73 7.09
CA VAL A 68 -2.19 3.71 8.29
C VAL A 68 -2.95 4.22 9.50
N ALA A 69 -3.77 5.27 9.36
CA ALA A 69 -4.60 5.76 10.46
C ALA A 69 -5.58 4.68 10.95
N THR A 70 -6.34 4.06 10.04
CA THR A 70 -7.26 2.96 10.39
C THR A 70 -6.53 1.75 10.98
N ALA A 71 -5.35 1.40 10.47
CA ALA A 71 -4.56 0.31 11.04
C ALA A 71 -4.04 0.66 12.45
N SER A 72 -3.69 1.93 12.70
CA SER A 72 -3.21 2.42 13.99
C SER A 72 -4.30 2.39 15.07
N ASP A 73 -5.56 2.61 14.69
CA ASP A 73 -6.71 2.47 15.59
C ASP A 73 -6.86 1.02 16.11
N LEU A 74 -6.42 0.02 15.34
CA LEU A 74 -6.47 -1.40 15.71
C LEU A 74 -5.17 -1.88 16.38
N ASP A 75 -4.03 -1.33 15.97
CA ASP A 75 -2.70 -1.67 16.47
C ASP A 75 -1.77 -0.45 16.37
N ARG A 76 -1.48 0.18 17.51
CA ARG A 76 -0.65 1.40 17.59
C ARG A 76 0.77 1.23 17.03
N ASN A 77 1.25 0.01 16.81
CA ASN A 77 2.55 -0.18 16.15
C ASN A 77 2.59 0.39 14.72
N PHE A 78 1.44 0.53 14.07
CA PHE A 78 1.33 1.15 12.75
C PHE A 78 1.61 2.67 12.76
N GLU A 79 1.56 3.35 13.91
CA GLU A 79 1.94 4.77 14.01
C GLU A 79 3.41 5.00 13.58
N ARG A 80 4.27 4.00 13.78
CA ARG A 80 5.69 4.03 13.40
C ARG A 80 5.89 4.16 11.88
N ILE A 81 4.91 3.76 11.09
CA ILE A 81 4.95 3.85 9.63
C ILE A 81 4.06 4.98 9.09
N SER A 82 3.57 5.89 9.93
CA SER A 82 2.86 7.11 9.47
C SER A 82 3.62 7.92 8.41
N PRO A 83 4.97 7.99 8.38
CA PRO A 83 5.68 8.68 7.28
C PRO A 83 5.45 8.05 5.89
N ALA A 84 4.98 6.80 5.80
CA ALA A 84 4.64 6.15 4.54
C ALA A 84 3.50 6.86 3.79
N GLY A 85 2.71 7.71 4.47
CA GLY A 85 1.69 8.56 3.85
C GLY A 85 2.21 9.47 2.74
N ARG A 86 3.51 9.85 2.74
CA ARG A 86 4.14 10.60 1.63
C ARG A 86 4.07 9.89 0.27
N LEU A 87 3.81 8.58 0.23
CA LEU A 87 3.60 7.86 -1.02
C LEU A 87 2.37 8.37 -1.78
N ASP A 88 1.38 8.94 -1.09
CA ASP A 88 0.18 9.52 -1.69
C ASP A 88 0.53 10.74 -2.57
N ASP A 89 1.55 11.53 -2.21
CA ASP A 89 2.01 12.72 -2.94
C ASP A 89 2.43 12.39 -4.38
N TYR A 90 2.91 11.17 -4.58
CA TYR A 90 3.50 10.73 -5.83
C TYR A 90 2.55 9.88 -6.68
N TYR A 91 1.42 9.45 -6.13
CA TYR A 91 0.50 8.53 -6.80
C TYR A 91 -0.06 9.07 -8.13
N ILE A 92 -0.47 10.34 -8.18
CA ILE A 92 -0.98 10.99 -9.40
C ILE A 92 0.17 11.39 -10.33
N PRO A 93 1.22 12.11 -9.86
CA PRO A 93 2.32 12.56 -10.73
C PRO A 93 3.08 11.44 -11.43
N THR A 94 3.21 10.26 -10.82
CA THR A 94 3.93 9.14 -11.47
C THR A 94 3.17 8.51 -12.63
N ARG A 95 1.85 8.78 -12.75
CA ARG A 95 0.98 8.19 -13.78
C ARG A 95 0.68 9.14 -14.92
N TYR A 96 0.76 10.44 -14.68
CA TYR A 96 0.33 11.46 -15.62
C TYR A 96 1.44 12.50 -15.80
N PRO A 97 1.96 12.72 -17.03
CA PRO A 97 3.02 13.69 -17.31
C PRO A 97 2.69 15.13 -16.87
N ASN A 98 1.40 15.47 -16.83
CA ASN A 98 0.85 16.75 -16.37
C ASN A 98 0.51 16.77 -14.87
N GLY A 99 0.92 15.76 -14.10
CA GLY A 99 0.60 15.65 -12.68
C GLY A 99 1.56 16.40 -11.74
N LEU A 100 2.64 16.98 -12.26
CA LEU A 100 3.52 17.89 -11.52
C LEU A 100 3.12 19.35 -11.84
N PRO A 101 3.03 20.25 -10.83
CA PRO A 101 2.85 21.69 -11.06
C PRO A 101 4.06 22.32 -11.76
#